data_AF-A0AAJ2U390-F1
#
_entry.id   AF-A0AAJ2U390-F1
#
_cell.length_a   1.000
_cell.length_b   1.000
_cell.length_c   1.000
_cell.angle_alpha   90.00
_cell.angle_beta   90.00
_cell.angle_gamma   90.00
#
_symmetry.space_group_name_H-M   'P 1'
#
loop_
_entity.id
_entity.type
_entity.pdbx_description
1 polymer ?
#
loop_
_entity_poly.entity_id
_entity_poly.type
_entity_poly.pdbx_seq_one_letter_code
_entity_poly.pdbx_strand_id
1 'polypeptide(L)'
;LSLVIGGLSLLLFILRQLRLKQPMLEFRVFTFSIFPFAICISMIGFMGLIGAETIIPLFMQRMRGFSAFDAGLALLPGALISGFMSPIVGRIFDKIGARWLVMIGLTIMTAASFAFT
;
A
#
# COMPACT_ATOMS: atom_id res chain seq x y z
N LEU A 1 15.09 -24.12 -3.73
CA LEU A 1 14.55 -25.01 -2.67
C LEU A 1 13.61 -24.26 -1.72
N SER A 2 14.04 -23.15 -1.11
CA SER A 2 13.23 -22.39 -0.14
C SER A 2 11.88 -21.90 -0.68
N LEU A 3 11.82 -21.46 -1.94
CA LEU A 3 10.56 -21.04 -2.59
C LEU A 3 9.57 -22.21 -2.75
N VAL A 4 10.08 -23.41 -3.05
CA VAL A 4 9.25 -24.61 -3.22
C VAL A 4 8.68 -25.05 -1.88
N ILE A 5 9.51 -25.08 -0.84
CA ILE A 5 9.09 -25.40 0.54
C ILE A 5 8.07 -24.37 1.04
N GLY A 6 8.34 -23.07 0.81
CA GLY A 6 7.42 -22.00 1.15
C GLY A 6 6.07 -22.14 0.45
N GLY A 7 6.06 -22.39 -0.86
CA GLY A 7 4.85 -22.61 -1.64
C GLY A 7 4.03 -23.81 -1.14
N LEU A 8 4.69 -24.95 -0.88
CA LEU A 8 4.03 -26.15 -0.33
C LEU A 8 3.43 -25.89 1.05
N SER A 9 4.17 -25.22 1.94
CA SER A 9 3.69 -24.86 3.28
C SER A 9 2.45 -23.96 3.22
N LEU A 10 2.47 -22.97 2.33
CA LEU A 10 1.36 -22.04 2.14
C LEU A 10 0.12 -22.74 1.59
N LEU A 11 0.30 -23.67 0.64
CA LEU A 11 -0.78 -24.48 0.08
C LEU A 11 -1.41 -25.38 1.17
N LEU A 12 -0.59 -26.06 1.97
CA LEU A 12 -1.06 -26.85 3.11
C LEU A 12 -1.80 -25.99 4.15
N PHE A 13 -1.31 -24.78 4.40
CA PHE A 13 -1.95 -23.84 5.32
C PHE A 13 -3.34 -23.39 4.82
N ILE A 14 -3.47 -23.05 3.54
CA ILE A 14 -4.76 -22.67 2.94
C ILE A 14 -5.76 -23.83 3.05
N LEU A 15 -5.35 -25.04 2.67
CA LEU A 15 -6.20 -26.23 2.74
C LEU A 15 -6.63 -26.53 4.18
N ARG A 16 -5.73 -26.35 5.15
CA ARG A 16 -6.03 -26.51 6.58
C ARG A 16 -7.03 -25.45 7.05
N GLN A 17 -6.83 -24.19 6.72
CA GLN A 17 -7.72 -23.09 7.13
C GLN A 17 -9.14 -23.28 6.59
N LEU A 18 -9.29 -23.69 5.34
CA LEU A 18 -10.61 -23.92 4.74
C LEU A 18 -11.42 -25.05 5.41
N ARG A 19 -10.75 -26.01 6.06
CA ARG A 19 -11.37 -27.14 6.77
C ARG A 19 -11.64 -26.88 8.25
N LEU A 20 -11.06 -25.83 8.84
CA LEU A 20 -11.27 -25.48 10.24
C LEU A 20 -12.68 -24.89 10.46
N LYS A 21 -13.30 -25.21 11.60
CA LYS A 21 -14.60 -24.62 11.98
C LYS A 21 -14.50 -23.15 12.35
N GLN A 22 -13.36 -22.73 12.88
CA GLN A 22 -13.02 -21.34 13.19
C GLN A 22 -11.68 -21.02 12.52
N PRO A 23 -11.69 -20.63 11.24
CA PRO A 23 -10.48 -20.21 10.55
C PRO A 23 -9.99 -18.86 11.09
N MET A 24 -8.67 -18.70 11.19
CA MET A 24 -8.06 -17.41 11.50
C MET A 24 -8.00 -16.49 10.28
N LEU A 25 -7.93 -17.11 9.09
CA LEU A 25 -7.91 -16.44 7.79
C LEU A 25 -9.01 -17.03 6.93
N GLU A 26 -10.04 -16.23 6.66
CA GLU A 26 -11.20 -16.65 5.87
C GLU A 26 -10.90 -16.53 4.37
N PHE A 27 -10.34 -17.59 3.78
CA PHE A 27 -10.02 -17.60 2.35
C PHE A 27 -11.27 -17.58 1.44
N ARG A 28 -12.46 -17.86 1.98
CA ARG A 28 -13.72 -17.78 1.21
C ARG A 28 -14.06 -16.36 0.76
N VAL A 29 -13.45 -15.34 1.36
CA VAL A 29 -13.65 -13.94 0.93
C VAL A 29 -13.10 -13.71 -0.48
N PHE A 30 -12.10 -14.48 -0.93
CA PHE A 30 -11.60 -14.43 -2.31
C PHE A 30 -12.62 -14.89 -3.37
N THR A 31 -13.71 -15.56 -2.97
CA THR A 31 -14.83 -15.89 -3.87
C THR A 31 -15.57 -14.63 -4.33
N PHE A 32 -15.58 -13.56 -3.52
CA PHE A 32 -16.13 -12.28 -3.93
C PHE A 32 -15.15 -11.57 -4.84
N SER A 33 -15.52 -11.34 -6.11
CA SER A 33 -14.63 -10.74 -7.11
C SER A 33 -14.07 -9.38 -6.71
N ILE A 34 -14.78 -8.62 -5.87
CA ILE A 34 -14.32 -7.31 -5.36
C ILE A 34 -13.05 -7.43 -4.49
N PHE A 35 -12.87 -8.55 -3.78
CA PHE A 35 -11.81 -8.70 -2.78
C PHE A 35 -10.41 -8.85 -3.40
N PRO A 36 -10.19 -9.72 -4.41
CA PRO A 36 -8.94 -9.73 -5.16
C PRO A 36 -8.59 -8.36 -5.77
N PHE A 37 -9.56 -7.65 -6.36
CA PHE A 37 -9.32 -6.31 -6.90
C PHE A 37 -8.89 -5.31 -5.83
N ALA A 38 -9.57 -5.30 -4.67
CA ALA A 38 -9.22 -4.45 -3.55
C ALA A 38 -7.80 -4.74 -3.03
N ILE A 39 -7.41 -6.01 -2.96
CA ILE A 39 -6.04 -6.42 -2.59
C ILE A 39 -5.04 -5.93 -3.64
N CYS A 40 -5.27 -6.20 -4.93
CA CYS A 40 -4.36 -5.77 -6.00
C CYS A 40 -4.15 -4.26 -5.99
N ILE A 41 -5.23 -3.48 -5.84
CA ILE A 41 -5.16 -2.02 -5.75
C ILE A 41 -4.36 -1.59 -4.51
N SER A 42 -4.60 -2.23 -3.36
CA SER A 42 -3.85 -1.94 -2.13
C SER A 42 -2.36 -2.25 -2.31
N MET A 43 -2.03 -3.37 -2.94
CA MET A 43 -0.64 -3.76 -3.24
C MET A 43 0.04 -2.73 -4.14
N ILE A 44 -0.62 -2.30 -5.22
CA ILE A 44 -0.10 -1.27 -6.13
C ILE A 44 0.12 0.06 -5.38
N GLY A 45 -0.85 0.47 -4.56
CA GLY A 45 -0.74 1.67 -3.73
C GLY A 45 0.45 1.59 -2.75
N PHE A 46 0.61 0.46 -2.06
CA PHE A 46 1.73 0.24 -1.15
C PHE A 46 3.09 0.22 -1.86
N MET A 47 3.18 -0.39 -3.04
CA MET A 47 4.40 -0.38 -3.86
C MET A 47 4.77 1.05 -4.27
N GLY A 48 3.79 1.84 -4.72
CA GLY A 48 4.00 3.25 -5.06
C GLY A 48 4.47 4.08 -3.86
N LEU A 49 3.82 3.88 -2.71
CA LEU A 49 4.16 4.57 -1.46
C LEU A 49 5.59 4.26 -1.00
N ILE A 50 5.96 2.98 -0.89
CA ILE A 50 7.32 2.58 -0.49
C ILE A 50 8.35 3.06 -1.52
N GLY A 51 8.01 2.97 -2.81
CA GLY A 51 8.86 3.46 -3.89
C GLY A 51 9.15 4.96 -3.76
N ALA A 52 8.13 5.79 -3.59
CA ALA A 52 8.28 7.24 -3.45
C ALA A 52 9.06 7.63 -2.18
N GLU A 53 8.71 7.04 -1.03
CA GLU A 53 9.38 7.27 0.26
C GLU A 53 10.85 6.87 0.23
N THR A 54 11.24 5.91 -0.62
CA THR A 54 12.64 5.48 -0.75
C THR A 54 13.40 6.29 -1.79
N ILE A 55 12.80 6.51 -2.97
CA ILE A 55 13.47 7.14 -4.11
C ILE A 55 13.73 8.62 -3.87
N ILE A 56 12.78 9.36 -3.31
CA ILE A 56 12.90 10.81 -3.09
C ILE A 56 14.09 11.15 -2.17
N PRO A 57 14.22 10.61 -0.95
CA PRO A 57 15.37 10.92 -0.10
C PRO A 57 16.68 10.42 -0.72
N LEU A 58 16.67 9.27 -1.39
CA LEU A 58 17.86 8.74 -2.05
C LEU A 58 18.32 9.67 -3.18
N PHE A 59 17.38 10.23 -3.95
CA PHE A 59 17.65 11.22 -4.99
C PHE A 59 18.22 12.51 -4.40
N MET A 60 17.61 13.03 -3.32
CA MET A 60 18.10 14.24 -2.65
C MET A 60 19.51 14.05 -2.07
N GLN A 61 19.77 12.90 -1.43
CA GLN A 61 21.08 12.61 -0.86
C GLN A 61 22.14 12.38 -1.95
N ARG A 62 21.85 11.54 -2.96
CA ARG A 62 22.86 11.14 -3.95
C ARG A 62 23.07 12.14 -5.09
N MET A 63 22.02 12.78 -5.59
CA MET A 63 22.12 13.69 -6.74
C MET A 63 22.20 15.17 -6.33
N ARG A 64 21.56 15.57 -5.23
CA ARG A 64 21.59 16.96 -4.76
C ARG A 64 22.61 17.20 -3.63
N GLY A 65 23.28 16.15 -3.16
CA GLY A 65 24.31 16.25 -2.11
C GLY A 65 23.76 16.65 -0.75
N PHE A 66 22.45 16.51 -0.53
CA PHE A 66 21.83 16.85 0.76
C PHE A 66 22.30 15.88 1.83
N SER A 67 22.46 16.36 3.07
CA SER A 67 22.67 15.46 4.20
C SER A 67 21.41 14.63 4.45
N ALA A 68 21.55 13.48 5.14
CA ALA A 68 20.40 12.67 5.51
C ALA A 68 19.40 13.44 6.40
N PHE A 69 19.89 14.39 7.22
CA PHE A 69 19.07 15.23 8.07
C PHE A 69 18.23 16.22 7.25
N ASP A 70 18.83 16.88 6.25
CA ASP A 70 18.13 17.85 5.40
C ASP A 70 17.08 17.17 4.51
N ALA A 71 17.39 15.98 4.00
CA ALA A 71 16.42 15.17 3.25
C ALA A 71 15.24 14.74 4.15
N GLY A 72 15.51 14.36 5.40
CA GLY A 72 14.48 14.04 6.39
C GLY A 72 13.57 15.24 6.69
N LEU A 73 14.15 16.43 6.88
CA LEU A 73 13.39 17.66 7.08
C LEU A 73 12.56 18.05 5.87
N ALA A 74 13.02 17.80 4.65
CA ALA A 74 12.26 18.07 3.44
C ALA A 74 11.04 17.15 3.28
N LEU A 75 11.11 15.91 3.78
CA LEU A 75 10.01 14.94 3.78
C LEU A 75 9.02 15.15 4.93
N LEU A 76 9.46 15.75 6.04
CA LEU A 76 8.67 15.94 7.25
C LEU A 76 7.34 16.69 7.03
N PRO A 77 7.27 17.78 6.24
CA PRO A 77 5.99 18.40 5.89
C PRO A 77 5.01 17.43 5.23
N GLY A 78 5.49 16.56 4.33
CA GLY A 78 4.67 15.55 3.66
C GLY A 78 4.13 14.51 4.64
N ALA A 79 4.98 14.02 5.53
CA ALA A 79 4.58 13.09 6.59
C ALA A 79 3.56 13.71 7.56
N LEU A 80 3.73 14.98 7.93
CA LEU A 80 2.78 15.71 8.76
C LEU A 80 1.42 15.85 8.07
N ILE A 81 1.40 16.28 6.80
CA ILE A 81 0.17 16.39 6.02
C ILE A 81 -0.54 15.03 5.94
N SER A 82 0.20 13.95 5.66
CA SER A 82 -0.36 12.59 5.63
C SER A 82 -0.97 12.19 6.98
N GLY A 83 -0.27 12.47 8.10
CA GLY A 83 -0.76 12.23 9.45
C GLY A 83 -2.04 13.00 9.77
N PHE A 84 -2.09 14.30 9.44
CA PHE A 84 -3.29 15.12 9.62
C PHE A 84 -4.45 14.72 8.69
N MET A 85 -4.13 14.22 7.49
CA MET A 85 -5.14 13.75 6.55
C MET A 85 -5.76 12.42 6.97
N SER A 86 -5.07 11.58 7.76
CA SER A 86 -5.59 10.28 8.22
C SER A 86 -7.04 10.33 8.78
N PRO A 87 -7.37 11.17 9.79
CA PRO A 87 -8.75 11.28 10.29
C PRO A 87 -9.73 11.89 9.28
N ILE A 88 -9.27 12.77 8.40
CA ILE A 88 -10.11 13.41 7.36
C ILE A 88 -10.52 12.35 6.33
N VAL A 89 -9.56 11.57 5.84
CA VAL A 89 -9.77 10.48 4.89
C VAL A 89 -10.70 9.42 5.48
N GLY A 90 -10.56 9.08 6.76
CA GLY A 90 -11.49 8.17 7.46
C GLY A 90 -12.93 8.69 7.44
N ARG A 91 -13.15 9.96 7.78
CA ARG A 91 -14.49 10.57 7.72
C ARG A 91 -15.07 10.64 6.31
N ILE A 92 -14.21 10.87 5.31
CA ILE A 92 -14.63 10.86 3.90
C ILE A 92 -15.01 9.44 3.50
N PHE A 93 -14.20 8.44 3.84
CA PHE A 93 -14.47 7.03 3.59
C PHE A 93 -15.84 6.60 4.12
N ASP A 94 -16.18 7.01 5.34
CA ASP A 94 -17.49 6.70 5.94
C ASP A 94 -18.67 7.35 5.19
N LYS A 95 -18.46 8.49 4.51
CA LYS A 95 -19.52 9.24 3.80
C LYS A 95 -19.73 8.81 2.35
N ILE A 96 -18.65 8.66 1.58
CA ILE A 96 -18.72 8.40 0.13
C ILE A 96 -18.34 6.97 -0.26
N GLY A 97 -17.91 6.16 0.72
CA GLY A 97 -17.48 4.78 0.53
C GLY A 97 -16.11 4.65 -0.12
N ALA A 98 -15.56 3.43 -0.05
CA ALA A 98 -14.22 3.09 -0.54
C ALA A 98 -14.00 3.38 -2.03
N ARG A 99 -15.03 3.15 -2.86
CA ARG A 99 -14.89 3.11 -4.33
C ARG A 99 -14.42 4.44 -4.91
N TRP A 100 -15.04 5.54 -4.52
CA TRP A 100 -14.67 6.87 -5.02
C TRP A 100 -13.31 7.32 -4.48
N LEU A 101 -13.05 7.03 -3.22
CA LEU A 101 -11.81 7.37 -2.55
C LEU A 101 -10.59 6.69 -3.21
N VAL A 102 -10.73 5.41 -3.55
CA VAL A 102 -9.72 4.64 -4.26
C VAL A 102 -9.48 5.17 -5.67
N MET A 103 -10.55 5.48 -6.43
CA MET A 103 -10.38 6.02 -7.80
C MET A 103 -9.64 7.37 -7.79
N ILE A 104 -10.01 8.28 -6.89
CA ILE A 104 -9.36 9.60 -6.76
C ILE A 104 -7.89 9.41 -6.34
N GLY A 105 -7.63 8.60 -5.32
CA GLY A 105 -6.28 8.34 -4.82
C GLY A 105 -5.37 7.76 -5.90
N LEU A 106 -5.82 6.74 -6.63
CA LEU A 106 -5.06 6.18 -7.75
C LEU A 106 -4.79 7.20 -8.85
N THR A 107 -5.79 8.02 -9.22
CA THR A 107 -5.63 9.06 -10.24
C THR A 107 -4.56 10.08 -9.85
N ILE A 108 -4.59 10.56 -8.60
CA ILE A 108 -3.59 11.47 -8.05
C ILE A 108 -2.21 10.82 -8.05
N MET A 109 -2.12 9.56 -7.62
CA MET A 109 -0.85 8.83 -7.58
C MET A 109 -0.25 8.69 -8.98
N THR A 110 -1.04 8.29 -9.98
CA THR A 110 -0.57 8.19 -11.36
C THR A 110 -0.12 9.54 -11.92
N ALA A 111 -0.88 10.61 -11.68
CA ALA A 111 -0.52 11.95 -12.12
C ALA A 111 0.78 12.44 -11.47
N ALA A 112 0.95 12.21 -10.17
CA ALA A 112 2.16 12.57 -9.43
C ALA A 112 3.37 11.78 -9.93
N SER A 113 3.24 10.46 -10.13
CA SER A 113 4.32 9.63 -10.67
C SER A 113 4.77 10.09 -12.06
N PHE A 114 3.84 10.51 -12.92
CA PHE A 114 4.17 11.09 -14.23
C PHE A 114 4.96 12.39 -14.12
N ALA A 115 4.68 13.24 -13.12
CA ALA A 115 5.41 14.50 -12.92
C ALA A 115 6.87 14.29 -12.46
N PHE A 116 7.21 13.12 -11.92
CA PHE A 116 8.58 12.75 -11.53
C PHE A 116 9.37 12.04 -12.63
N THR A 117 8.73 11.68 -13.74
CA THR A 117 9.38 11.09 -14.93
C THR A 117 9.83 12.21 -15.87
#